data_AF-W7Y5F3-F1
#
_entry.id   AF-W7Y5F3-F1
#
_cell.length_a   1.000
_cell.length_b   1.000
_cell.length_c   1.000
_cell.angle_alpha   90.00
_cell.angle_beta   90.00
_cell.angle_gamma   90.00
#
_symmetry.space_group_name_H-M   'P 1'
#
loop_
_entity.id
_entity.type
_entity.pdbx_description
1 polymer ?
#
loop_
_entity_poly.entity_id
_entity_poly.type
_entity_poly.pdbx_seq_one_letter_code
_entity_poly.pdbx_strand_id
1 'polypeptide(L)'
;MGKSIAFGTIKNGDHNAVVNLSNTYWKELIYGYLACISFVDNELGKIIQALENSKYANNTLIVLWSDHGQHLGEKRHWRKQALWEESTHVPLYFKLPGNQQQKANCNQVVSLLDIYPTLVDICGLPEAPKLEGNSILPLIKNPNLEWNKPVLSTWYYKNHAIRSQNWRYIQYRDGSEELYDHKIDPGEHTNLANDPKYKKVIEEHKKWLPTQNALPAGKTEWKGDKLDQRASQWIKNDSIPAWLR
;
A
#
# COMPACT_ATOMS: atom_id res chain seq x y z
N MET A 1 -18.98 -4.58 1.35
CA MET A 1 -18.35 -5.91 1.51
C MET A 1 -16.85 -5.81 1.44
N GLY A 2 -16.25 -4.99 0.57
CA GLY A 2 -14.81 -4.77 0.69
C GLY A 2 -14.40 -3.86 1.87
N LYS A 3 -15.31 -2.95 2.30
CA LYS A 3 -15.23 -2.20 3.58
C LYS A 3 -15.13 -3.09 4.83
N SER A 4 -15.64 -4.32 4.78
CA SER A 4 -15.89 -5.16 5.97
C SER A 4 -14.84 -6.23 6.23
N ILE A 5 -13.87 -6.45 5.33
CA ILE A 5 -12.91 -7.56 5.46
C ILE A 5 -11.75 -7.23 6.42
N ALA A 6 -11.84 -6.11 7.13
CA ALA A 6 -11.05 -5.87 8.33
C ALA A 6 -11.60 -6.72 9.48
N PHE A 7 -11.05 -7.92 9.65
CA PHE A 7 -11.47 -8.83 10.73
C PHE A 7 -11.59 -8.17 12.10
N GLY A 8 -10.81 -7.13 12.42
CA GLY A 8 -10.75 -6.64 13.79
C GLY A 8 -11.98 -5.88 14.30
N THR A 9 -13.01 -5.60 13.49
CA THR A 9 -14.23 -4.96 14.03
C THR A 9 -15.30 -5.94 14.51
N ILE A 10 -15.20 -7.23 14.16
CA ILE A 10 -16.18 -8.25 14.61
C ILE A 10 -15.79 -8.80 15.99
N LYS A 11 -16.77 -9.27 16.78
CA LYS A 11 -16.54 -9.80 18.14
C LYS A 11 -15.43 -10.85 18.23
N ASN A 12 -15.30 -11.69 17.20
CA ASN A 12 -14.26 -12.73 17.08
C ASN A 12 -13.10 -12.31 16.16
N GLY A 13 -12.87 -11.01 16.05
CA GLY A 13 -11.92 -10.38 15.15
C GLY A 13 -10.53 -10.23 15.74
N ASP A 14 -9.52 -10.10 14.89
CA ASP A 14 -8.12 -9.98 15.32
C ASP A 14 -7.90 -8.87 16.35
N HIS A 15 -8.54 -7.70 16.18
CA HIS A 15 -8.40 -6.61 17.15
C HIS A 15 -9.04 -6.91 18.50
N ASN A 16 -10.24 -7.51 18.52
CA ASN A 16 -10.85 -7.96 19.77
C ASN A 16 -10.01 -9.06 20.44
N ALA A 17 -9.43 -9.97 19.66
CA ALA A 17 -8.52 -10.99 20.19
C ALA A 17 -7.28 -10.35 20.84
N VAL A 18 -6.73 -9.28 20.25
CA VAL A 18 -5.60 -8.55 20.83
C VAL A 18 -5.99 -7.83 22.12
N VAL A 19 -7.04 -7.00 22.11
CA VAL A 19 -7.37 -6.17 23.29
C VAL A 19 -7.97 -6.96 24.45
N ASN A 20 -8.52 -8.15 24.20
CA ASN A 20 -9.05 -9.03 25.25
C ASN A 20 -7.99 -9.93 25.89
N LEU A 21 -6.78 -10.02 25.31
CA LEU A 21 -5.73 -10.85 25.89
C LEU A 21 -5.13 -10.20 27.15
N SER A 22 -4.83 -8.90 27.07
CA SER A 22 -4.48 -8.06 28.23
C SER A 22 -4.58 -6.58 27.87
N ASN A 23 -4.66 -5.71 28.88
CA ASN A 23 -4.66 -4.25 28.69
C ASN A 23 -3.35 -3.70 28.09
N THR A 24 -2.27 -4.50 28.07
CA THR A 24 -0.95 -4.11 27.55
C THR A 24 -0.59 -4.78 26.24
N TYR A 25 -1.34 -5.81 25.82
CA TYR A 25 -0.92 -6.68 24.72
C TYR A 25 -0.79 -5.95 23.38
N TRP A 26 -1.66 -4.99 23.08
CA TRP A 26 -1.50 -4.14 21.89
C TRP A 26 -0.13 -3.44 21.92
N LYS A 27 0.19 -2.77 23.03
CA LYS A 27 1.47 -2.06 23.19
C LYS A 27 2.66 -3.01 23.07
N GLU A 28 2.55 -4.22 23.59
CA GLU A 28 3.57 -5.27 23.46
C GLU A 28 3.76 -5.71 22.00
N LEU A 29 2.69 -5.85 21.22
CA LEU A 29 2.78 -6.14 19.78
C LEU A 29 3.47 -5.03 18.99
N ILE A 30 3.17 -3.75 19.32
CA ILE A 30 3.89 -2.61 18.73
C ILE A 30 5.38 -2.68 19.09
N TYR A 31 5.72 -2.97 20.35
CA TYR A 31 7.10 -3.12 20.77
C TYR A 31 7.82 -4.27 20.06
N GLY A 32 7.17 -5.42 19.90
CA GLY A 32 7.70 -6.53 19.11
C GLY A 32 7.99 -6.13 17.67
N TYR A 33 7.05 -5.42 17.03
CA TYR A 33 7.21 -4.93 15.66
C TYR A 33 8.38 -3.94 15.53
N LEU A 34 8.46 -2.95 16.43
CA LEU A 34 9.56 -1.98 16.45
C LEU A 34 10.91 -2.65 16.74
N ALA A 35 10.96 -3.64 17.63
CA ALA A 35 12.16 -4.43 17.89
C ALA A 35 12.62 -5.19 16.63
N CYS A 36 11.70 -5.77 15.85
CA CYS A 36 12.03 -6.39 14.56
C CYS A 36 12.60 -5.37 13.57
N ILE A 37 12.03 -4.16 13.49
CA ILE A 37 12.56 -3.08 12.64
C ILE A 37 13.99 -2.73 13.07
N SER A 38 14.22 -2.45 14.34
CA SER A 38 15.55 -2.10 14.85
C SER A 38 16.58 -3.20 14.62
N PHE A 39 16.18 -4.47 14.75
CA PHE A 39 17.05 -5.60 14.45
C PHE A 39 17.43 -5.62 12.96
N VAL A 40 16.45 -5.53 12.06
CA VAL A 40 16.70 -5.53 10.61
C VAL A 40 17.55 -4.33 10.18
N ASP A 41 17.32 -3.15 10.75
CA ASP A 41 18.13 -1.95 10.50
C ASP A 41 19.62 -2.17 10.86
N ASN A 42 19.88 -2.79 12.02
CA ASN A 42 21.24 -3.14 12.42
C ASN A 42 21.90 -4.16 11.47
N GLU A 43 21.16 -5.18 11.02
CA GLU A 43 21.68 -6.16 10.06
C GLU A 43 21.92 -5.54 8.68
N LEU A 44 21.06 -4.62 8.23
CA LEU A 44 21.27 -3.85 7.01
C LEU A 44 22.56 -3.02 7.11
N GLY A 45 22.81 -2.38 8.26
CA GLY A 45 24.05 -1.64 8.51
C GLY A 45 25.31 -2.48 8.27
N LYS A 46 25.31 -3.75 8.68
CA LYS A 46 26.43 -4.67 8.42
C LYS A 46 26.62 -4.95 6.92
N ILE A 47 25.53 -5.15 6.17
CA ILE A 47 25.58 -5.39 4.73
C ILE A 47 26.13 -4.15 4.01
N ILE A 48 25.62 -2.97 4.35
CA ILE A 48 26.06 -1.70 3.77
C ILE A 48 27.54 -1.46 4.09
N GLN A 49 27.97 -1.66 5.34
CA GLN A 49 29.37 -1.51 5.73
C GLN A 49 30.31 -2.47 4.98
N ALA A 50 29.90 -3.72 4.79
CA ALA A 50 30.66 -4.69 4.02
C ALA A 50 30.78 -4.30 2.54
N LEU A 51 29.69 -3.79 1.94
CA LEU A 51 29.68 -3.27 0.58
C LEU A 51 30.61 -2.06 0.44
N GLU A 52 30.55 -1.11 1.38
CA GLU A 52 31.37 0.11 1.39
C GLU A 52 32.86 -0.17 1.57
N ASN A 53 33.22 -1.25 2.28
CA ASN A 53 34.60 -1.71 2.42
C ASN A 53 35.10 -2.57 1.25
N SER A 54 34.24 -2.84 0.25
CA SER A 54 34.60 -3.66 -0.91
C SER A 54 35.03 -2.81 -2.10
N LYS A 55 35.70 -3.45 -3.08
CA LYS A 55 36.01 -2.83 -4.37
C LYS A 55 34.78 -2.40 -5.19
N TYR A 56 33.56 -2.77 -4.77
CA TYR A 56 32.30 -2.46 -5.45
C TYR A 56 31.58 -1.23 -4.88
N ALA A 57 32.09 -0.61 -3.81
CA ALA A 57 31.44 0.48 -3.10
C ALA A 57 30.96 1.64 -3.99
N ASN A 58 31.75 2.01 -5.00
CA ASN A 58 31.47 3.12 -5.91
C ASN A 58 30.69 2.73 -7.17
N ASN A 59 30.41 1.44 -7.37
CA ASN A 59 29.75 0.92 -8.57
C ASN A 59 28.54 0.02 -8.25
N THR A 60 27.85 0.30 -7.13
CA THR A 60 26.69 -0.48 -6.71
C THR A 60 25.47 0.41 -6.51
N LEU A 61 24.39 0.06 -7.18
CA LEU A 61 23.05 0.63 -6.96
C LEU A 61 22.37 -0.14 -5.83
N ILE A 62 21.80 0.57 -4.87
CA ILE A 62 21.05 -0.03 -3.76
C ILE A 62 19.60 0.42 -3.84
N VAL A 63 18.67 -0.53 -3.78
CA VAL A 63 17.23 -0.28 -3.66
C VAL A 63 16.72 -0.98 -2.41
N LEU A 64 16.28 -0.22 -1.42
CA LEU A 64 15.66 -0.74 -0.20
C LEU A 64 14.15 -0.52 -0.28
N TRP A 65 13.36 -1.59 -0.12
CA TRP A 65 11.90 -1.53 -0.17
C TRP A 65 11.25 -2.64 0.67
N SER A 66 9.93 -2.55 0.87
CA SER A 66 9.10 -3.62 1.47
C SER A 66 8.00 -4.04 0.49
N ASP A 67 7.61 -5.32 0.51
CA ASP A 67 6.59 -5.87 -0.39
C ASP A 67 5.18 -5.36 -0.07
N HIS A 68 4.91 -5.10 1.20
CA HIS A 68 3.69 -4.47 1.67
C HIS A 68 3.93 -3.76 3.02
N GLY A 69 2.93 -3.00 3.45
CA GLY A 69 2.87 -2.40 4.77
C GLY A 69 2.19 -3.32 5.80
N GLN A 70 1.89 -2.78 6.97
CA GLN A 70 1.33 -3.53 8.10
C GLN A 70 0.48 -2.61 8.98
N HIS A 71 -0.78 -2.96 9.19
CA HIS A 71 -1.56 -2.41 10.30
C HIS A 71 -1.16 -3.04 11.64
N LEU A 72 -1.09 -2.18 12.65
CA LEU A 72 -0.79 -2.48 14.04
C LEU A 72 -1.94 -2.07 14.96
N GLY A 73 -3.18 -2.09 14.46
CA GLY A 73 -4.39 -1.80 15.22
C GLY A 73 -5.16 -0.56 14.75
N GLU A 74 -4.59 0.22 13.82
CA GLU A 74 -5.25 1.36 13.18
C GLU A 74 -6.58 0.91 12.59
N LYS A 75 -7.63 1.72 12.78
CA LYS A 75 -8.99 1.43 12.28
C LYS A 75 -9.52 0.07 12.77
N ARG A 76 -8.99 -0.41 13.90
CA ARG A 76 -9.24 -1.75 14.44
C ARG A 76 -8.89 -2.85 13.46
N HIS A 77 -7.88 -2.65 12.63
CA HIS A 77 -7.35 -3.64 11.69
C HIS A 77 -5.92 -4.01 12.05
N TRP A 78 -5.53 -5.22 11.63
CA TRP A 78 -4.20 -5.78 11.85
C TRP A 78 -3.77 -6.46 10.58
N ARG A 79 -2.45 -6.58 10.37
CA ARG A 79 -1.86 -7.19 9.16
C ARG A 79 -2.04 -6.30 7.93
N LYS A 80 -1.94 -6.89 6.74
CA LYS A 80 -1.83 -6.22 5.42
C LYS A 80 -3.06 -6.40 4.52
N GLN A 81 -4.14 -6.98 5.04
CA GLN A 81 -5.28 -7.44 4.24
C GLN A 81 -6.32 -6.32 4.07
N ALA A 82 -5.85 -5.15 3.67
CA ALA A 82 -6.66 -3.98 3.41
C ALA A 82 -6.08 -3.15 2.25
N LEU A 83 -6.92 -2.28 1.69
CA LEU A 83 -6.53 -1.34 0.65
C LEU A 83 -6.29 0.07 1.20
N TRP A 84 -6.07 0.21 2.51
CA TRP A 84 -5.72 1.46 3.18
C TRP A 84 -4.22 1.75 3.12
N GLU A 85 -3.85 2.97 3.50
CA GLU A 85 -2.47 3.48 3.45
C GLU A 85 -1.50 2.54 4.18
N GLU A 86 -1.81 2.09 5.40
CA GLU A 86 -0.88 1.30 6.21
C GLU A 86 -0.52 -0.06 5.59
N SER A 87 -1.39 -0.64 4.74
CA SER A 87 -1.10 -1.90 4.04
C SER A 87 -0.30 -1.71 2.75
N THR A 88 -0.34 -0.50 2.16
CA THR A 88 0.10 -0.28 0.77
C THR A 88 1.21 0.76 0.64
N HIS A 89 1.46 1.56 1.67
CA HIS A 89 2.56 2.50 1.74
C HIS A 89 3.77 1.84 2.42
N VAL A 90 4.89 1.81 1.70
CA VAL A 90 6.09 1.06 2.06
C VAL A 90 7.34 1.92 1.93
N PRO A 91 8.43 1.62 2.65
CA PRO A 91 9.71 2.25 2.39
C PRO A 91 10.14 2.01 0.94
N LEU A 92 10.75 3.02 0.32
CA LEU A 92 11.41 2.92 -0.97
C LEU A 92 12.58 3.92 -1.02
N TYR A 93 13.80 3.40 -1.04
CA TYR A 93 15.03 4.20 -1.10
C TYR A 93 15.91 3.76 -2.26
N PHE A 94 16.48 4.72 -2.98
CA PHE A 94 17.47 4.50 -4.03
C PHE A 94 18.79 5.18 -3.66
N LYS A 95 19.90 4.43 -3.70
CA LYS A 95 21.27 4.96 -3.61
C LYS A 95 21.99 4.62 -4.92
N LEU A 96 22.24 5.62 -5.75
CA LEU A 96 22.95 5.43 -7.02
C LEU A 96 24.46 5.30 -6.81
N PRO A 97 25.16 4.58 -7.71
CA PRO A 97 26.63 4.58 -7.75
C PRO A 97 27.20 6.00 -7.83
N GLY A 98 28.25 6.28 -7.05
CA GLY A 98 28.95 7.57 -7.06
C GLY A 98 28.16 8.77 -6.53
N ASN A 99 26.87 8.64 -6.20
CA ASN A 99 26.02 9.76 -5.78
C ASN A 99 26.02 9.94 -4.25
N GLN A 100 27.16 10.39 -3.69
CA GLN A 100 27.32 10.51 -2.24
C GLN A 100 26.62 11.75 -1.62
N GLN A 101 26.07 12.68 -2.42
CA GLN A 101 25.70 14.02 -1.90
C GLN A 101 24.22 14.44 -2.07
N GLN A 102 23.40 13.74 -2.85
CA GLN A 102 21.98 14.12 -2.99
C GLN A 102 21.09 13.33 -2.03
N LYS A 103 21.04 13.78 -0.76
CA LYS A 103 19.92 13.44 0.12
C LYS A 103 18.71 14.24 -0.36
N ALA A 104 17.73 13.55 -0.94
CA ALA A 104 16.51 14.18 -1.37
C ALA A 104 15.29 13.33 -1.01
N ASN A 105 14.21 14.00 -0.64
CA ASN A 105 12.92 13.39 -0.38
C ASN A 105 11.99 13.72 -1.55
N CYS A 106 11.25 12.73 -2.04
CA CYS A 106 10.22 12.90 -3.06
C CYS A 106 8.86 12.58 -2.44
N ASN A 107 7.92 13.51 -2.54
CA ASN A 107 6.55 13.33 -2.03
C ASN A 107 5.57 12.85 -3.12
N GLN A 108 6.09 12.43 -4.28
CA GLN A 108 5.27 11.87 -5.35
C GLN A 108 4.94 10.41 -5.05
N VAL A 109 3.74 10.00 -5.46
CA VAL A 109 3.31 8.60 -5.33
C VAL A 109 3.90 7.77 -6.47
N VAL A 110 4.49 6.64 -6.11
CA VAL A 110 5.14 5.70 -7.05
C VAL A 110 4.75 4.27 -6.70
N SER A 111 4.80 3.39 -7.68
CA SER A 111 4.47 1.97 -7.55
C SER A 111 5.72 1.14 -7.35
N LEU A 112 5.60 -0.01 -6.67
CA LEU A 112 6.67 -1.01 -6.68
C LEU A 112 6.95 -1.56 -8.09
N LEU A 113 5.98 -1.48 -9.00
CA LEU A 113 6.17 -1.80 -10.42
C LEU A 113 7.14 -0.84 -11.12
N ASP A 114 7.36 0.35 -10.56
CA ASP A 114 8.27 1.36 -11.10
C ASP A 114 9.74 1.02 -10.85
N ILE A 115 10.03 0.11 -9.90
CA ILE A 115 11.40 -0.29 -9.56
C ILE A 115 12.10 -0.88 -10.79
N TYR A 116 11.50 -1.89 -11.42
CA TYR A 116 12.14 -2.60 -12.53
C TYR A 116 12.46 -1.72 -13.76
N PRO A 117 11.53 -0.91 -14.33
CA PRO A 117 11.87 0.01 -15.42
C PRO A 117 12.91 1.05 -14.99
N THR A 118 12.92 1.48 -13.72
CA THR A 118 13.96 2.39 -13.21
C THR A 118 15.34 1.73 -13.21
N LEU A 119 15.43 0.45 -12.84
CA LEU A 119 16.68 -0.32 -12.90
C LEU A 119 17.16 -0.48 -14.36
N VAL A 120 16.25 -0.77 -15.29
CA VAL A 120 16.57 -0.85 -16.73
C VAL A 120 17.20 0.45 -17.22
N ASP A 121 16.59 1.59 -16.90
CA ASP A 121 17.08 2.91 -17.28
C ASP A 121 18.44 3.24 -16.64
N ILE A 122 18.59 3.03 -15.33
CA ILE A 122 19.84 3.35 -14.61
C ILE A 122 21.01 2.49 -15.14
N CYS A 123 20.75 1.22 -15.44
CA CYS A 123 21.77 0.30 -15.93
C CYS A 123 22.02 0.41 -17.44
N GLY A 124 21.28 1.24 -18.17
CA GLY A 124 21.40 1.37 -19.63
C GLY A 124 21.09 0.06 -20.37
N LEU A 125 20.18 -0.74 -19.82
CA LEU A 125 19.75 -2.01 -20.42
C LEU A 125 18.78 -1.75 -21.58
N PRO A 126 18.61 -2.72 -22.50
CA PRO A 126 17.57 -2.64 -23.52
C PRO A 126 16.19 -2.44 -22.91
N GLU A 127 15.32 -1.72 -23.63
CA GLU A 127 13.94 -1.54 -23.22
C GLU A 127 13.25 -2.90 -22.98
N ALA A 128 12.52 -2.99 -21.88
CA ALA A 128 11.70 -4.15 -21.54
C ALA A 128 10.25 -3.86 -21.95
N PRO A 129 9.80 -4.29 -23.15
CA PRO A 129 8.43 -4.06 -23.55
C PRO A 129 7.48 -4.83 -22.63
N LYS A 130 6.28 -4.30 -22.40
CA LYS A 130 5.20 -4.85 -21.54
C LYS A 130 5.30 -4.56 -20.04
N LEU A 131 6.15 -3.64 -19.61
CA LEU A 131 6.11 -3.16 -18.23
C LEU A 131 4.93 -2.19 -18.03
N GLU A 132 4.22 -2.37 -16.92
CA GLU A 132 3.12 -1.48 -16.51
C GLU A 132 3.62 -0.33 -15.61
N GLY A 133 4.79 -0.51 -14.99
CA GLY A 133 5.47 0.51 -14.21
C GLY A 133 6.15 1.56 -15.07
N ASN A 134 6.52 2.67 -14.44
CA ASN A 134 7.18 3.81 -15.06
C ASN A 134 8.54 4.02 -14.40
N SER A 135 9.58 4.27 -15.19
CA SER A 135 10.86 4.67 -14.60
C SER A 135 10.70 5.97 -13.80
N ILE A 136 11.14 5.94 -12.54
CA ILE A 136 11.18 7.10 -11.65
C ILE A 136 12.55 7.79 -11.64
N LEU A 137 13.45 7.44 -12.58
CA LEU A 137 14.72 8.14 -12.76
C LEU A 137 14.56 9.67 -12.93
N PRO A 138 13.51 10.20 -13.60
CA PRO A 138 13.25 11.65 -13.60
C PRO A 138 12.98 12.22 -12.20
N LEU A 139 12.24 11.50 -11.34
CA LEU A 139 11.98 11.91 -9.95
C LEU A 139 13.24 11.85 -9.10
N ILE A 140 14.09 10.86 -9.32
CA ILE A 140 15.40 10.74 -8.66
C ILE A 140 16.27 11.97 -8.98
N LYS A 141 16.25 12.47 -10.23
CA LYS A 141 17.00 13.66 -10.65
C LYS A 141 16.34 14.97 -10.23
N ASN A 142 15.01 15.02 -10.21
CA ASN A 142 14.21 16.17 -9.76
C ASN A 142 13.04 15.70 -8.87
N PRO A 143 13.23 15.65 -7.55
CA PRO A 143 12.23 15.18 -6.59
C PRO A 143 10.93 16.00 -6.56
N ASN A 144 10.97 17.24 -7.08
CA ASN A 144 9.84 18.16 -7.14
C ASN A 144 9.12 18.15 -8.49
N LEU A 145 9.53 17.28 -9.42
CA LEU A 145 8.85 17.13 -10.70
C LEU A 145 7.38 16.77 -10.48
N GLU A 146 6.48 17.42 -11.22
CA GLU A 146 5.07 17.05 -11.21
C GLU A 146 4.88 15.63 -11.73
N TRP A 147 4.17 14.80 -10.96
CA TRP A 147 4.00 13.38 -11.25
C TRP A 147 2.52 13.00 -11.26
N ASN A 148 1.90 13.12 -12.43
CA ASN A 148 0.48 12.88 -12.62
C ASN A 148 0.17 11.39 -12.91
N LYS A 149 0.80 10.48 -12.15
CA LYS A 149 0.64 9.02 -12.29
C LYS A 149 0.20 8.39 -10.96
N PRO A 150 -1.11 8.21 -10.74
CA PRO A 150 -1.62 7.50 -9.58
C PRO A 150 -1.18 6.04 -9.54
N VAL A 151 -1.17 5.47 -8.34
CA VAL A 151 -0.82 4.08 -8.09
C VAL A 151 -2.09 3.25 -7.91
N LEU A 152 -2.19 2.14 -8.65
CA LEU A 152 -3.23 1.13 -8.49
C LEU A 152 -2.74 0.02 -7.55
N SER A 153 -3.49 -0.23 -6.49
CA SER A 153 -3.35 -1.40 -5.63
C SER A 153 -4.58 -2.28 -5.76
N THR A 154 -4.39 -3.60 -5.90
CA THR A 154 -5.50 -4.56 -6.07
C THR A 154 -5.45 -5.61 -4.97
N TRP A 155 -6.61 -5.96 -4.44
CA TRP A 155 -6.74 -6.99 -3.42
C TRP A 155 -7.89 -7.95 -3.72
N TYR A 156 -7.57 -9.20 -4.05
CA TYR A 156 -8.51 -10.16 -4.62
C TYR A 156 -9.27 -9.60 -5.85
N TYR A 157 -10.26 -10.35 -6.31
CA TYR A 157 -11.07 -9.99 -7.46
C TYR A 157 -11.86 -8.68 -7.22
N LYS A 158 -11.74 -7.72 -8.14
CA LYS A 158 -12.52 -6.46 -8.21
C LYS A 158 -12.47 -5.55 -6.97
N ASN A 159 -11.42 -5.61 -6.16
CA ASN A 159 -11.18 -4.57 -5.14
C ASN A 159 -9.92 -3.81 -5.49
N HIS A 160 -10.03 -2.49 -5.63
CA HIS A 160 -8.96 -1.63 -6.10
C HIS A 160 -8.88 -0.36 -5.27
N ALA A 161 -7.66 0.11 -5.02
CA ALA A 161 -7.39 1.46 -4.55
C ALA A 161 -6.56 2.21 -5.58
N ILE A 162 -6.94 3.46 -5.84
CA ILE A 162 -6.19 4.42 -6.63
C ILE A 162 -5.65 5.48 -5.66
N ARG A 163 -4.33 5.56 -5.52
CA ARG A 163 -3.63 6.54 -4.71
C ARG A 163 -2.97 7.57 -5.63
N SER A 164 -3.53 8.77 -5.71
CA SER A 164 -2.84 9.95 -6.28
C SER A 164 -2.10 10.69 -5.16
N GLN A 165 -1.37 11.78 -5.44
CA GLN A 165 -0.59 12.50 -4.42
C GLN A 165 -1.40 12.89 -3.17
N ASN A 166 -2.64 13.34 -3.35
CA ASN A 166 -3.45 13.90 -2.26
C ASN A 166 -4.70 13.09 -1.93
N TRP A 167 -5.01 12.06 -2.72
CA TRP A 167 -6.27 11.35 -2.59
C TRP A 167 -6.05 9.85 -2.66
N ARG A 168 -6.83 9.12 -1.85
CA ARG A 168 -7.05 7.70 -2.05
C ARG A 168 -8.52 7.48 -2.35
N TYR A 169 -8.79 6.85 -3.48
CA TYR A 169 -10.12 6.33 -3.83
C TYR A 169 -10.08 4.81 -3.81
N ILE A 170 -11.07 4.17 -3.18
CA ILE A 170 -11.18 2.72 -3.11
C ILE A 170 -12.53 2.32 -3.68
N GLN A 171 -12.52 1.35 -4.59
CA GLN A 171 -13.71 0.68 -5.09
C GLN A 171 -13.65 -0.80 -4.75
N TYR A 172 -14.74 -1.31 -4.19
CA TYR A 172 -14.87 -2.71 -3.85
C TYR A 172 -15.80 -3.44 -4.81
N ARG A 173 -15.66 -4.76 -4.83
CA ARG A 173 -16.41 -5.65 -5.73
C ARG A 173 -17.93 -5.57 -5.57
N ASP A 174 -18.41 -5.14 -4.41
CA ASP A 174 -19.84 -5.00 -4.12
C ASP A 174 -20.39 -3.61 -4.47
N GLY A 175 -19.58 -2.77 -5.12
CA GLY A 175 -19.94 -1.42 -5.53
C GLY A 175 -19.78 -0.37 -4.44
N SER A 176 -19.37 -0.75 -3.22
CA SER A 176 -19.09 0.21 -2.16
C SER A 176 -17.80 0.99 -2.45
N GLU A 177 -17.80 2.26 -2.08
CA GLU A 177 -16.71 3.21 -2.38
C GLU A 177 -16.20 3.90 -1.11
N GLU A 178 -14.90 4.24 -1.12
CA GLU A 178 -14.25 5.11 -0.13
C GLU A 178 -13.45 6.20 -0.83
N LEU A 179 -13.40 7.39 -0.24
CA LEU A 179 -12.55 8.50 -0.68
C LEU A 179 -11.94 9.19 0.54
N TYR A 180 -10.63 9.41 0.51
CA TYR A 180 -9.88 10.07 1.59
C TYR A 180 -9.00 11.19 1.04
N ASP A 181 -9.03 12.34 1.69
CA ASP A 181 -8.13 13.47 1.43
C ASP A 181 -6.90 13.37 2.35
N HIS A 182 -5.77 12.95 1.79
CA HIS A 182 -4.53 12.72 2.52
C HIS A 182 -3.86 14.01 3.00
N LYS A 183 -4.28 15.19 2.52
CA LYS A 183 -3.75 16.46 3.02
C LYS A 183 -4.26 16.80 4.42
N ILE A 184 -5.47 16.37 4.74
CA ILE A 184 -6.16 16.73 5.99
C ILE A 184 -6.50 15.52 6.86
N ASP A 185 -6.58 14.33 6.26
CA ASP A 185 -6.89 13.06 6.94
C ASP A 185 -5.94 11.95 6.46
N PRO A 186 -4.64 12.03 6.81
CA PRO A 186 -3.66 11.00 6.44
C PRO A 186 -3.94 9.63 7.08
N GLY A 187 -4.77 9.58 8.13
CA GLY A 187 -5.20 8.33 8.80
C GLY A 187 -6.46 7.70 8.20
N GLU A 188 -7.04 8.30 7.15
CA GLU A 188 -8.17 7.75 6.39
C GLU A 188 -9.37 7.38 7.28
N HIS A 189 -9.73 8.30 8.19
CA HIS A 189 -10.82 8.12 9.15
C HIS A 189 -12.17 8.65 8.66
N THR A 190 -12.17 9.62 7.74
CA THR A 190 -13.37 10.29 7.24
C THR A 190 -13.61 9.92 5.77
N ASN A 191 -14.55 9.01 5.52
CA ASN A 191 -14.91 8.64 4.16
C ASN A 191 -15.77 9.74 3.50
N LEU A 192 -15.23 10.33 2.44
CA LEU A 192 -15.84 11.43 1.67
C LEU A 192 -16.63 10.97 0.44
N ALA A 193 -16.72 9.65 0.17
CA ALA A 193 -17.30 9.13 -1.07
C ALA A 193 -18.78 9.52 -1.30
N ASN A 194 -19.53 9.73 -0.21
CA ASN A 194 -20.95 10.10 -0.27
C ASN A 194 -21.21 11.60 -0.36
N ASP A 195 -20.17 12.45 -0.25
CA ASP A 195 -20.32 13.90 -0.33
C ASP A 195 -20.28 14.34 -1.82
N PRO A 196 -21.38 14.92 -2.35
CA PRO A 196 -21.47 15.35 -3.75
C PRO A 196 -20.35 16.31 -4.18
N LYS A 197 -19.75 17.06 -3.25
CA LYS A 197 -18.64 17.99 -3.51
C LYS A 197 -17.44 17.29 -4.16
N TYR A 198 -17.19 16.03 -3.82
CA TYR A 198 -16.00 15.30 -4.29
C TYR A 198 -16.26 14.39 -5.50
N LYS A 199 -17.46 14.46 -6.11
CA LYS A 199 -17.81 13.64 -7.28
C LYS A 199 -16.78 13.75 -8.41
N LYS A 200 -16.27 14.96 -8.69
CA LYS A 200 -15.24 15.16 -9.72
C LYS A 200 -13.94 14.41 -9.39
N VAL A 201 -13.51 14.41 -8.13
CA VAL A 201 -12.31 13.68 -7.70
C VAL A 201 -12.48 12.18 -7.92
N ILE A 202 -13.64 11.64 -7.56
CA ILE A 202 -13.98 10.22 -7.75
C ILE A 202 -13.92 9.85 -9.24
N GLU A 203 -14.57 10.63 -10.11
CA GLU A 203 -14.58 10.35 -11.56
C GLU A 203 -13.18 10.43 -12.18
N GLU A 204 -12.30 11.32 -11.70
CA GLU A 204 -10.91 11.34 -12.14
C GLU A 204 -10.14 10.08 -11.71
N HIS A 205 -10.38 9.56 -10.51
CA HIS A 205 -9.72 8.33 -10.03
C HIS A 205 -10.26 7.08 -10.72
N LYS A 206 -11.57 7.03 -11.03
CA LYS A 206 -12.20 5.90 -11.74
C LYS A 206 -11.58 5.63 -13.12
N LYS A 207 -11.00 6.64 -13.77
CA LYS A 207 -10.27 6.48 -15.04
C LYS A 207 -9.06 5.55 -14.94
N TRP A 208 -8.53 5.36 -13.73
CA TRP A 208 -7.37 4.51 -13.46
C TRP A 208 -7.75 3.10 -13.00
N LEU A 209 -9.04 2.78 -12.87
CA LEU A 209 -9.47 1.43 -12.58
C LEU A 209 -9.28 0.51 -13.79
N PRO A 210 -8.98 -0.79 -13.57
CA PRO A 210 -8.92 -1.76 -14.66
C PRO A 210 -10.26 -1.86 -15.39
N THR A 211 -10.25 -1.67 -16.71
CA THR A 211 -11.40 -1.92 -17.58
C THR A 211 -11.73 -3.41 -17.66
N GLN A 212 -10.71 -4.26 -17.57
CA GLN A 212 -10.82 -5.71 -17.48
C GLN A 212 -10.15 -6.22 -16.21
N ASN A 213 -10.92 -6.93 -15.39
CA ASN A 213 -10.43 -7.58 -14.18
C ASN A 213 -10.11 -9.04 -14.45
N ALA A 214 -8.85 -9.44 -14.23
CA ALA A 214 -8.46 -10.84 -14.32
C ALA A 214 -9.21 -11.69 -13.28
N LEU A 215 -9.72 -12.85 -13.71
CA LEU A 215 -10.30 -13.81 -12.79
C LEU A 215 -9.21 -14.37 -11.85
N PRO A 216 -9.58 -14.81 -10.62
CA PRO A 216 -8.64 -15.52 -9.77
C PRO A 216 -8.03 -16.73 -10.47
N ALA A 217 -6.79 -17.05 -10.12
CA ALA A 217 -6.07 -18.18 -10.72
C ALA A 217 -6.92 -19.47 -10.69
N GLY A 218 -6.98 -20.15 -11.84
CA GLY A 218 -7.74 -21.39 -12.01
C GLY A 218 -9.27 -21.22 -12.12
N LYS A 219 -9.78 -19.99 -12.29
CA LYS A 219 -11.20 -19.72 -12.51
C LYS A 219 -11.48 -19.29 -13.95
N THR A 220 -12.55 -19.85 -14.54
CA THR A 220 -13.11 -19.44 -15.84
C THR A 220 -14.30 -18.49 -15.69
N GLU A 221 -14.88 -18.43 -14.49
CA GLU A 221 -15.96 -17.52 -14.12
C GLU A 221 -15.90 -17.18 -12.62
N TRP A 222 -16.52 -16.07 -12.22
CA TRP A 222 -16.60 -15.66 -10.82
C TRP A 222 -17.88 -16.20 -10.17
N LYS A 223 -17.75 -17.07 -9.15
CA LYS A 223 -18.86 -17.64 -8.36
C LYS A 223 -18.88 -17.19 -6.90
N GLY A 224 -18.13 -16.15 -6.57
CA GLY A 224 -17.85 -15.75 -5.19
C GLY A 224 -16.72 -16.57 -4.54
N ASP A 225 -16.25 -16.08 -3.40
CA ASP A 225 -15.24 -16.70 -2.56
C ASP A 225 -15.69 -16.79 -1.09
N LYS A 226 -14.79 -17.26 -0.22
CA LYS A 226 -15.04 -17.38 1.23
C LYS A 226 -15.29 -16.01 1.89
N LEU A 227 -14.80 -14.91 1.32
CA LEU A 227 -14.99 -13.56 1.85
C LEU A 227 -16.41 -13.07 1.59
N ASP A 228 -16.99 -13.36 0.42
CA ASP A 228 -18.38 -13.02 0.12
C ASP A 228 -19.36 -13.76 1.06
N GLN A 229 -19.07 -15.05 1.32
CA GLN A 229 -19.85 -15.85 2.28
C GLN A 229 -19.76 -15.28 3.69
N ARG A 230 -18.55 -14.89 4.12
CA ARG A 230 -18.31 -14.32 5.45
C ARG A 230 -18.97 -12.96 5.62
N ALA A 231 -18.87 -12.08 4.62
CA ALA A 231 -19.51 -10.78 4.65
C ALA A 231 -21.05 -10.91 4.75
N SER A 232 -21.64 -11.88 4.04
CA SER A 232 -23.07 -12.18 4.15
C SER A 232 -23.49 -12.61 5.56
N GLN A 233 -22.64 -13.36 6.26
CA GLN A 233 -22.89 -13.75 7.66
C GLN A 233 -22.81 -12.54 8.61
N TRP A 234 -21.88 -11.61 8.38
CA TRP A 234 -21.74 -10.42 9.24
C TRP A 234 -22.91 -9.46 9.15
N ILE A 235 -23.44 -9.24 7.95
CA ILE A 235 -24.63 -8.41 7.75
C ILE A 235 -25.81 -8.98 8.55
N LYS A 236 -26.01 -10.30 8.49
CA LYS A 236 -27.08 -10.98 9.24
C LYS A 236 -26.95 -10.82 10.76
N ASN A 237 -25.73 -10.61 11.25
CA ASN A 237 -25.41 -10.54 12.69
C ASN A 237 -25.10 -9.11 13.17
N ASP A 238 -25.45 -8.07 12.40
CA ASP A 238 -25.20 -6.65 12.70
C ASP A 238 -23.75 -6.32 13.12
N SER A 239 -22.78 -7.08 12.60
CA SER A 239 -21.39 -7.04 13.05
C SER A 239 -20.53 -6.00 12.31
N ILE A 240 -21.14 -5.14 11.47
CA ILE A 240 -20.46 -4.09 10.70
C ILE A 240 -20.63 -2.75 11.43
N PRO A 241 -19.55 -2.05 11.83
CA PRO A 241 -19.63 -0.73 12.46
C PRO A 241 -20.40 0.30 11.61
N ALA A 242 -21.15 1.19 12.26
CA ALA A 242 -21.97 2.20 11.58
C ALA A 242 -21.16 3.12 10.64
N TRP A 243 -19.92 3.47 11.01
CA TRP A 243 -19.04 4.29 10.17
C TRP A 243 -18.47 3.55 8.95
N LEU A 244 -18.60 2.22 8.89
CA LEU A 244 -18.25 1.36 7.75
C LEU A 244 -19.47 0.97 6.90
N ARG A 245 -20.70 1.29 7.34
CA ARG A 245 -21.92 1.17 6.53
C ARG A 245 -21.97 2.36 5.58
#